data_AF-A0A4Y3TS97-F1
#
_entry.id   AF-A0A4Y3TS97-F1
#
_cell.length_a   1.000
_cell.length_b   1.000
_cell.length_c   1.000
_cell.angle_alpha   90.00
_cell.angle_beta   90.00
_cell.angle_gamma   90.00
#
_symmetry.space_group_name_H-M   'P 1'
#
loop_
_entity.id
_entity.type
_entity.pdbx_description
1 polymer ?
#
loop_
_entity_poly.entity_id
_entity_poly.type
_entity_poly.pdbx_seq_one_letter_code
_entity_poly.pdbx_strand_id
1 'polypeptide(L)' 'MQNVNQFERHRAALEQCVHNTVHDAEARQAMLSYIAAMGGAMHAEERIADAAMRTTHHAQRRGLLSRFVLDVRECAA' A
#
# COMPACT_ATOMS: atom_id res chain seq x y z
N MET A 1 -3.45 2.34 -4.77
CA MET A 1 -3.54 3.75 -5.19
C MET A 1 -4.82 4.51 -4.78
N GLN A 2 -6.05 4.01 -4.94
CA GLN A 2 -7.25 4.75 -4.44
C GLN A 2 -7.27 4.87 -2.91
N ASN A 3 -6.90 3.81 -2.20
CA ASN A 3 -6.86 3.78 -0.73
C ASN A 3 -5.81 4.72 -0.14
N VAL A 4 -4.63 4.84 -0.76
CA VAL A 4 -3.58 5.77 -0.30
C VAL A 4 -3.95 7.22 -0.57
N ASN A 5 -4.60 7.53 -1.69
CA ASN A 5 -5.14 8.88 -1.92
C ASN A 5 -6.21 9.27 -0.87
N GLN A 6 -7.05 8.33 -0.46
CA GLN A 6 -8.04 8.59 0.60
C GLN A 6 -7.37 8.78 1.96
N PHE A 7 -6.38 7.94 2.29
CA PHE A 7 -5.60 8.08 3.51
C PHE A 7 -4.88 9.43 3.58
N GLU A 8 -4.21 9.86 2.51
CA GLU A 8 -3.50 11.15 2.48
C GLU A 8 -4.43 12.35 2.68
N ARG A 9 -5.65 12.29 2.13
CA ARG A 9 -6.67 13.33 2.38
C ARG A 9 -7.08 13.39 3.84
N HIS A 10 -7.32 12.23 4.47
CA HIS A 10 -7.68 12.17 5.88
C HIS A 10 -6.52 12.57 6.79
N ARG A 11 -5.28 12.20 6.45
CA ARG A 11 -4.06 12.63 7.13
C ARG A 11 -3.94 14.14 7.14
N ALA A 12 -4.06 14.79 5.97
CA ALA A 12 -3.99 16.24 5.86
C ALA A 12 -5.10 16.96 6.65
N ALA A 13 -6.32 16.43 6.63
CA ALA A 13 -7.42 16.98 7.43
C ALA A 13 -7.15 16.87 8.95
N LEU A 14 -6.56 15.75 9.38
CA LEU A 14 -6.19 15.53 10.78
C LEU A 14 -5.04 16.46 11.22
N GLU A 15 -4.01 16.63 10.39
CA GLU A 15 -2.92 17.58 10.65
C GLU A 15 -3.44 19.01 10.80
N GLN A 16 -4.33 19.43 9.89
CA GLN A 16 -4.96 20.74 9.99
C GLN A 16 -5.80 20.90 11.27
N CYS A 17 -6.53 19.85 11.68
CA CYS A 17 -7.28 19.85 12.93
C CYS A 17 -6.36 20.02 14.13
N VAL A 18 -5.24 19.30 14.17
CA VAL A 18 -4.23 19.40 15.25
C VAL A 18 -3.62 20.80 15.30
N HIS A 19 -3.30 21.40 14.15
CA HIS A 19 -2.82 22.78 14.08
C HIS A 19 -3.83 23.80 14.63
N ASN A 20 -5.13 23.58 14.39
CA ASN A 20 -6.18 24.52 14.79
C ASN A 20 -6.60 24.38 16.26
N THR A 21 -6.49 23.18 16.83
CA THR A 21 -7.10 22.84 18.13
C THR A 21 -6.09 22.64 19.25
N VAL A 22 -4.83 22.31 18.93
CA VAL A 22 -3.80 22.04 19.94
C VAL A 22 -2.88 23.25 20.09
N HIS A 23 -3.15 24.04 21.12
CA HIS A 23 -2.41 25.26 21.41
C HIS A 23 -1.07 24.99 22.12
N ASP A 24 -0.99 23.90 22.89
CA ASP A 24 0.28 23.46 23.48
C ASP A 24 1.26 23.00 22.40
N ALA A 25 2.45 23.61 22.39
CA ALA A 25 3.40 23.42 21.29
C ALA A 25 4.03 22.02 21.30
N GLU A 26 4.33 21.47 22.48
CA GLU A 26 4.96 20.16 22.61
C GLU A 26 3.97 19.04 22.27
N ALA A 27 2.74 19.12 22.79
CA ALA A 27 1.67 18.18 22.47
C ALA A 27 1.33 18.20 20.98
N ARG A 28 1.24 19.39 20.38
CA ARG A 28 1.01 19.52 18.93
C ARG A 28 2.12 18.85 18.13
N GLN A 29 3.38 19.11 18.47
CA GLN A 29 4.54 18.52 17.80
C GLN A 29 4.53 16.99 17.93
N ALA A 30 4.24 16.47 19.11
CA ALA A 30 4.15 15.03 19.36
C ALA A 30 3.03 14.39 18.53
N MET A 31 1.85 14.99 18.50
CA MET A 31 0.71 14.50 17.71
C MET A 31 1.02 14.49 16.20
N LEU A 32 1.62 15.57 15.67
CA LEU A 32 2.04 15.62 14.26
C LEU A 32 3.10 14.56 13.93
N SER A 33 4.02 14.29 14.86
CA SER A 33 5.02 13.23 14.71
C SER A 33 4.38 11.84 14.60
N TYR A 34 3.38 11.54 15.44
CA TYR A 34 2.64 10.28 15.35
C TYR A 34 1.87 10.15 14.03
N ILE A 35 1.25 11.23 13.56
CA ILE A 35 0.52 11.24 12.27
C ILE A 35 1.49 10.95 11.11
N ALA A 36 2.67 11.57 11.12
CA ALA A 36 3.70 11.32 10.12
C ALA A 36 4.21 9.86 10.16
N ALA A 37 4.40 9.30 11.35
CA ALA A 37 4.81 7.90 11.53
C ALA A 37 3.76 6.91 10.98
N MET A 38 2.47 7.17 11.23
CA MET A 38 1.38 6.39 10.64
C MET A 38 1.38 6.47 9.11
N GLY A 39 1.62 7.65 8.53
CA GLY A 39 1.73 7.79 7.08
C GLY A 39 2.88 6.98 6.49
N GLY A 40 4.03 6.98 7.15
CA GLY A 40 5.17 6.13 6.78
C GLY A 40 4.84 4.63 6.80
N ALA A 41 4.14 4.17 7.84
CA ALA A 41 3.70 2.77 7.96
C ALA A 41 2.72 2.39 6.85
N MET A 42 1.72 3.22 6.57
CA MET A 42 0.71 2.97 5.53
C MET A 42 1.34 2.86 4.14
N HIS A 43 2.32 3.70 3.82
CA HIS A 43 3.06 3.59 2.56
C HIS A 43 3.97 2.35 2.50
N ALA A 44 4.51 1.89 3.63
CA ALA A 44 5.23 0.62 3.67
C ALA A 44 4.28 -0.56 3.43
N GLU A 45 3.11 -0.54 4.05
CA GLU A 45 2.06 -1.55 3.84
C GLU A 45 1.55 -1.58 2.39
N GLU A 46 1.29 -0.42 1.76
CA GLU A 46 0.89 -0.39 0.35
C GLU A 46 1.97 -1.01 -0.55
N ARG A 47 3.26 -0.70 -0.31
CA ARG A 47 4.36 -1.27 -1.09
C ARG A 47 4.46 -2.79 -0.92
N ILE A 48 4.27 -3.30 0.29
CA ILE A 48 4.26 -4.73 0.56
C ILE A 48 3.06 -5.40 -0.13
N ALA A 49 1.88 -4.80 -0.05
CA ALA A 49 0.68 -5.32 -0.70
C ALA A 49 0.81 -5.33 -2.24
N ASP A 50 1.35 -4.25 -2.84
CA ASP A 50 1.61 -4.17 -4.28
C ASP A 50 2.63 -5.22 -4.72
N ALA A 51 3.71 -5.40 -3.95
CA ALA A 51 4.71 -6.43 -4.21
C ALA A 51 4.09 -7.84 -4.14
N ALA A 52 3.28 -8.12 -3.12
CA ALA A 52 2.58 -9.39 -2.98
C ALA A 52 1.66 -9.66 -4.19
N MET A 53 0.86 -8.68 -4.61
CA MET A 53 0.00 -8.83 -5.79
C MET A 53 0.77 -9.07 -7.09
N ARG A 54 1.92 -8.41 -7.28
CA ARG A 54 2.78 -8.68 -8.45
C ARG A 54 3.33 -10.09 -8.41
N THR A 55 3.82 -10.55 -7.25
CA THR A 55 4.37 -11.91 -7.13
C THR A 55 3.33 -12.99 -7.38
N THR A 56 2.12 -12.85 -6.84
CA THR A 56 1.02 -13.81 -7.08
C THR A 56 0.57 -13.79 -8.53
N HIS A 57 0.48 -12.61 -9.15
CA HIS A 57 0.16 -12.48 -10.58
C HIS A 57 1.25 -13.12 -11.46
N HIS A 58 2.53 -12.94 -11.14
CA HIS A 58 3.64 -13.59 -11.85
C HIS A 58 3.63 -15.11 -11.67
N ALA A 59 3.31 -15.61 -10.48
CA ALA A 59 3.17 -17.03 -10.20
C ALA A 59 2.02 -17.66 -11.01
N GLN A 60 0.85 -17.00 -11.05
CA GLN A 60 -0.29 -17.45 -11.86
C GLN A 60 0.02 -17.47 -13.36
N ARG A 61 0.68 -16.43 -13.90
CA ARG A 61 1.08 -16.41 -15.32
C ARG A 61 2.07 -17.51 -15.67
N ARG A 62 3.02 -17.82 -14.79
CA ARG A 62 3.93 -18.97 -14.97
C ARG A 62 3.18 -20.31 -14.96
N GLY A 63 2.20 -20.48 -14.06
CA GLY A 63 1.36 -21.68 -14.03
C GLY A 63 0.53 -21.87 -15.30
N LEU A 64 -0.03 -20.78 -15.86
CA LEU A 64 -0.74 -20.81 -17.13
C LEU A 64 0.18 -21.15 -18.31
N LEU A 65 1.35 -20.50 -18.40
CA LEU A 65 2.32 -20.80 -19.46
C LEU A 65 2.86 -22.23 -19.38
N SER A 66 3.13 -22.72 -18.17
CA SER A 66 3.50 -24.12 -17.93
C SER A 66 2.43 -25.08 -18.45
N ARG A 67 1.16 -24.75 -18.21
CA ARG A 67 0.03 -25.57 -18.65
C ARG A 67 -0.17 -25.53 -20.16
N PHE A 68 -0.04 -24.36 -20.79
CA PHE A 68 -0.04 -24.24 -22.25
C PHE A 68 1.09 -25.05 -22.91
N VAL A 69 2.30 -25.00 -22.35
CA VAL A 69 3.44 -25.76 -22.90
C VAL A 69 3.25 -27.27 -22.75
N LEU A 70 2.65 -27.73 -21.66
CA LEU A 70 2.30 -29.15 -21.46
C LEU A 70 1.23 -29.59 -22.48
N ASP A 71 0.16 -28.81 -22.64
CA ASP A 71 -0.95 -29.08 -23.56
C ASP A 71 -0.47 -29.18 -25.03
N VAL A 72 0.38 -28.23 -25.47
CA VAL A 72 0.99 -28.27 -26.81
C VAL A 72 1.89 -29.50 -27.01
N ARG A 73 2.59 -29.96 -25.96
CA ARG A 73 3.41 -31.17 -26.02
C ARG A 73 2.58 -32.44 -26.15
N GLU A 74 1.44 -32.51 -25.46
CA GLU A 74 0.51 -33.64 -25.52
C GLU A 74 -0.23 -33.72 -26.86
N CYS A 75 -0.54 -32.58 -27.50
CA CYS A 75 -1.12 -32.55 -28.85
C CYS A 75 -0.15 -32.90 -29.99
N ALA A 76 1.16 -32.91 -29.73
CA ALA A 76 2.20 -33.15 -30.73
C ALA A 76 2.76 -34.60 -30.71
N ALA A 77 2.23 -35.46 -29.84
CA ALA A 77 2.58 -36.88 -29.73
C ALA A 77 1.49 -37.77 -30.35
#